data_AF-A0A350F270-F1
#
_entry.id   AF-A0A350F270-F1
#
_cell.length_a   1.000
_cell.length_b   1.000
_cell.length_c   1.000
_cell.angle_alpha   90.00
_cell.angle_beta   90.00
_cell.angle_gamma   90.00
#
_symmetry.space_group_name_H-M   'P 1'
#
loop_
_entity.id
_entity.type
_entity.pdbx_description
1 polymer ?
#
loop_
_entity_poly.entity_id
_entity_poly.type
_entity_poly.pdbx_seq_one_letter_code
_entity_poly.pdbx_strand_id
1 'polypeptide(L)'
;GVERKDVYSYGRQNWFDHVGAEHQAAREAVVLIDQTSFAKFLMVGKDAEAALTWICANDVAVKPGRLVYTQMLNARGGIECD
;
A
#
# COMPACT_ATOMS: atom_id res chain seq x y z
N GLY A 1 11.32 -23.65 14.19
CA GLY A 1 11.19 -22.18 14.11
C GLY A 1 12.43 -21.55 14.72
N VAL A 2 12.73 -20.30 14.35
CA VAL A 2 13.81 -19.50 14.93
C VAL A 2 13.34 -18.74 16.18
N GLU A 3 14.25 -18.45 17.10
CA GLU A 3 13.97 -17.60 18.26
C GLU A 3 13.54 -16.20 17.80
N ARG A 4 12.47 -15.64 18.38
CA ARG A 4 11.95 -14.30 18.05
C ARG A 4 12.81 -13.21 18.70
N LYS A 5 14.05 -13.09 18.24
CA LYS A 5 15.04 -12.17 18.77
C LYS A 5 15.79 -11.50 17.62
N ASP A 6 15.85 -10.17 17.65
CA ASP A 6 16.67 -9.41 16.73
C ASP A 6 18.14 -9.45 17.16
N VAL A 7 19.03 -9.69 16.19
CA VAL A 7 20.48 -9.56 16.37
C VAL A 7 20.94 -8.39 15.52
N TYR A 8 21.09 -7.24 16.18
CA TYR A 8 21.46 -6.00 15.51
C TYR A 8 22.86 -6.06 14.91
N SER A 9 23.00 -5.49 13.73
CA SER A 9 24.26 -5.36 13.00
C SER A 9 24.27 -4.06 12.17
N TYR A 10 25.45 -3.55 11.83
CA TYR A 10 25.59 -2.54 10.77
C TYR A 10 25.58 -3.15 9.36
N GLY A 11 25.66 -4.49 9.26
CA GLY A 11 25.54 -5.26 8.02
C GLY A 11 24.19 -5.96 7.88
N ARG A 12 24.20 -7.16 7.29
CA ARG A 12 23.00 -8.01 7.19
C ARG A 12 22.50 -8.40 8.58
N GLN A 13 21.20 -8.22 8.80
CA GLN A 13 20.52 -8.65 10.02
C GLN A 13 20.26 -10.16 9.98
N ASN A 14 20.00 -10.76 11.14
CA ASN A 14 19.66 -12.19 11.25
C ASN A 14 18.35 -12.58 10.53
N TRP A 15 17.47 -11.63 10.21
CA TRP A 15 16.26 -11.88 9.43
C TRP A 15 16.48 -11.87 7.90
N PHE A 16 17.67 -11.50 7.41
CA PHE A 16 17.90 -11.27 5.97
C PHE A 16 17.61 -12.51 5.11
N ASP A 17 18.12 -13.69 5.51
CA ASP A 17 17.91 -14.93 4.75
C ASP A 17 16.44 -15.39 4.80
N HIS A 18 15.74 -15.10 5.89
CA HIS A 18 14.31 -15.39 6.04
C HIS A 18 13.46 -14.53 5.09
N VAL A 19 13.71 -13.21 5.05
CA VAL A 19 13.07 -12.30 4.09
C VAL A 19 13.48 -12.65 2.65
N GLY A 20 14.71 -13.12 2.43
CA GLY A 20 15.17 -13.61 1.13
C GLY A 20 14.34 -14.80 0.63
N ALA A 21 14.05 -15.77 1.51
CA ALA A 21 13.20 -16.90 1.17
C ALA A 21 11.75 -16.47 0.88
N GLU A 22 11.18 -15.55 1.67
CA GLU A 22 9.85 -14.97 1.41
C GLU A 22 9.79 -14.20 0.09
N HIS A 23 10.85 -13.43 -0.22
CA HIS A 23 10.96 -12.71 -1.49
C HIS A 23 11.00 -13.67 -2.69
N GLN A 24 11.80 -14.74 -2.60
CA GLN A 24 11.86 -15.75 -3.65
C GLN A 24 10.49 -16.42 -3.85
N ALA A 25 9.80 -16.78 -2.76
CA ALA A 25 8.44 -17.32 -2.83
C ALA A 25 7.45 -16.34 -3.47
N ALA A 26 7.57 -15.03 -3.21
CA ALA A 26 6.74 -14.01 -3.83
C ALA A 26 6.99 -13.85 -5.34
N ARG A 27 8.18 -14.21 -5.83
CA ARG A 27 8.56 -14.11 -7.25
C ARG A 27 8.27 -15.39 -8.02
N GLU A 28 8.50 -16.53 -7.41
CA GLU A 28 8.57 -17.82 -8.09
C GLU A 28 7.42 -18.77 -7.68
N ALA A 29 6.62 -18.41 -6.67
CA ALA A 29 5.52 -19.21 -6.16
C ALA A 29 4.33 -18.32 -5.72
N VAL A 30 3.85 -18.50 -4.49
CA VAL A 30 2.74 -17.76 -3.90
C VAL A 30 3.06 -17.40 -2.45
N VAL A 31 2.59 -16.23 -2.02
CA VAL A 31 2.71 -15.76 -0.64
C VAL A 31 1.35 -15.26 -0.13
N LEU A 32 1.18 -15.33 1.19
CA LEU A 32 0.09 -14.67 1.90
C LEU A 32 0.66 -13.46 2.64
N ILE A 33 0.11 -12.28 2.40
CA ILE A 33 0.55 -11.03 3.03
C ILE A 33 -0.59 -10.48 3.87
N ASP A 34 -0.33 -10.22 5.15
CA ASP A 34 -1.24 -9.49 6.03
C ASP A 34 -1.15 -7.99 5.76
N GLN A 35 -2.19 -7.41 5.14
CA GLN A 35 -2.33 -5.97 4.91
C GLN A 35 -3.40 -5.33 5.80
N THR A 36 -3.73 -5.95 6.94
CA THR A 36 -4.73 -5.41 7.87
C THR A 36 -4.35 -4.03 8.40
N SER A 37 -3.05 -3.73 8.54
CA SER A 37 -2.52 -2.43 9.00
C SER A 37 -2.79 -1.24 8.07
N PHE A 38 -3.12 -1.47 6.80
CA PHE A 38 -3.43 -0.40 5.85
C PHE A 38 -4.75 0.29 6.25
N ALA A 39 -4.77 1.62 6.18
CA ALA A 39 -6.00 2.39 6.36
C ALA A 39 -7.01 2.05 5.25
N LYS A 40 -8.28 1.90 5.62
CA LYS A 40 -9.36 1.52 4.69
C LYS A 40 -10.54 2.45 4.96
N PHE A 41 -10.88 3.28 3.98
CA PHE A 41 -11.99 4.23 4.07
C PHE A 41 -13.04 3.89 3.02
N LEU A 42 -14.31 3.98 3.40
CA LEU A 42 -15.45 3.82 2.49
C LEU A 42 -16.17 5.16 2.39
N MET A 43 -16.16 5.76 1.19
CA MET A 43 -16.92 6.97 0.89
C MET A 43 -18.16 6.61 0.08
N VAL A 44 -19.34 6.95 0.61
CA VAL A 44 -20.64 6.61 0.00
C VAL A 44 -21.55 7.82 -0.01
N GLY A 45 -22.41 7.89 -1.03
CA GLY A 45 -23.38 8.97 -1.21
C GLY A 45 -23.44 9.41 -2.66
N LYS A 46 -24.50 10.15 -3.01
CA LYS A 46 -24.73 10.66 -4.37
C LYS A 46 -23.60 11.54 -4.92
N ASP A 47 -22.84 12.18 -4.02
CA ASP A 47 -21.78 13.14 -4.37
C ASP A 47 -20.36 12.57 -4.14
N ALA A 48 -20.22 11.27 -3.84
CA ALA A 48 -18.92 10.66 -3.51
C ALA A 48 -17.92 10.74 -4.67
N GLU A 49 -18.36 10.50 -5.91
CA GLU A 49 -17.51 10.62 -7.10
C GLU A 49 -17.04 12.07 -7.30
N ALA A 50 -17.93 13.04 -7.13
CA ALA A 50 -17.60 14.46 -7.25
C ALA A 50 -16.59 14.90 -6.18
N ALA A 51 -16.77 14.45 -4.94
CA ALA A 51 -15.82 14.71 -3.86
C ALA A 51 -14.45 14.09 -4.14
N LEU A 52 -14.38 12.82 -4.55
CA LEU A 52 -13.12 12.17 -4.89
C LEU A 52 -12.45 12.81 -6.11
N THR A 53 -13.21 13.23 -7.11
CA THR A 53 -12.71 13.95 -8.29
C THR A 53 -12.09 15.30 -7.90
N TRP A 54 -12.60 15.95 -6.86
CA TRP A 54 -12.04 17.19 -6.34
C TRP A 54 -10.77 16.97 -5.48
N ILE A 55 -10.72 15.86 -4.72
CA ILE A 55 -9.61 15.55 -3.80
C ILE A 55 -8.40 14.95 -4.54
N CYS A 56 -8.66 14.06 -5.50
CA CYS A 56 -7.64 13.24 -6.16
C CYS A 56 -7.08 13.92 -7.41
N ALA A 57 -5.81 13.68 -7.70
CA ALA A 57 -5.11 14.25 -8.85
C ALA A 57 -5.44 13.54 -10.18
N ASN A 58 -5.85 12.27 -10.14
CA ASN A 58 -6.16 11.48 -11.32
C ASN A 58 -7.68 11.37 -11.56
N ASP A 59 -8.08 10.98 -12.77
CA ASP A 59 -9.49 10.73 -13.09
C ASP A 59 -9.99 9.46 -12.38
N VAL A 60 -10.86 9.65 -11.39
CA VAL A 60 -11.49 8.60 -10.59
C VAL A 60 -12.90 8.24 -11.07
N ALA A 61 -13.45 8.96 -12.06
CA ALA A 61 -14.78 8.73 -12.62
C ALA A 61 -14.77 7.55 -13.61
N VAL A 62 -14.38 6.37 -13.09
CA VAL A 62 -14.28 5.12 -13.85
C VAL A 62 -15.43 4.18 -13.51
N LYS A 63 -15.74 3.26 -14.44
CA LYS A 63 -16.79 2.25 -14.22
C LYS A 63 -16.49 1.38 -12.99
N PRO A 64 -17.52 0.90 -12.26
CA PRO A 64 -17.35 -0.02 -11.13
C PRO A 64 -16.50 -1.25 -11.49
N GLY A 65 -15.73 -1.75 -10.51
CA GLY A 65 -14.79 -2.87 -10.68
C GLY A 65 -13.41 -2.46 -11.21
N ARG A 66 -13.13 -1.15 -11.30
CA ARG A 66 -11.82 -0.61 -11.67
C ARG A 66 -11.13 0.01 -10.45
N LEU A 67 -9.80 0.02 -10.47
CA LEU A 67 -8.94 0.65 -9.48
C LEU A 67 -8.13 1.75 -10.13
N VAL A 68 -8.02 2.89 -9.45
CA VAL A 68 -7.21 4.04 -9.86
C VAL A 68 -6.26 4.37 -8.72
N TYR A 69 -4.96 4.28 -8.97
CA TYR A 69 -3.95 4.82 -8.07
C TYR A 69 -3.82 6.32 -8.35
N THR A 70 -3.83 7.14 -7.29
CA THR A 70 -3.89 8.60 -7.42
C THR A 70 -3.31 9.27 -6.20
N GLN A 71 -2.64 10.40 -6.42
CA GLN A 71 -2.22 11.28 -5.35
C GLN A 71 -3.40 12.14 -4.86
N MET A 72 -3.32 12.62 -3.62
CA MET A 72 -4.09 13.76 -3.12
C MET A 72 -3.13 14.93 -2.90
N LEU A 73 -3.48 16.10 -3.43
CA LEU A 73 -2.59 17.27 -3.43
C LEU A 73 -3.14 18.40 -2.58
N ASN A 74 -2.24 19.16 -1.97
CA ASN A 74 -2.61 20.44 -1.36
C ASN A 74 -2.72 21.56 -2.40
N ALA A 75 -3.19 22.73 -1.96
CA ALA A 75 -3.39 23.90 -2.82
C ALA A 75 -2.13 24.44 -3.52
N ARG A 76 -0.93 24.01 -3.13
CA ARG A 76 0.35 24.36 -3.79
C ARG A 76 0.83 23.27 -4.76
N GLY A 77 0.07 22.20 -4.95
CA GLY A 77 0.46 21.03 -5.74
C GLY A 77 1.44 20.09 -5.04
N GLY A 78 1.63 20.22 -3.72
CA GLY A 78 2.42 19.25 -2.94
C GLY A 78 1.60 18.01 -2.63
N ILE A 79 2.25 16.84 -2.60
CA ILE A 79 1.63 15.54 -2.31
C ILE A 79 1.37 15.42 -0.80
N GLU A 80 0.12 15.14 -0.45
CA GLU A 80 -0.30 14.85 0.94
C GLU A 80 -0.40 13.35 1.19
N CYS A 81 -0.84 12.58 0.19
CA CYS A 81 -0.80 11.11 0.21
C CYS A 81 -0.96 10.54 -1.21
N ASP A 82 -0.74 9.23 -1.31
CA ASP A 82 -0.91 8.40 -2.51
C ASP A 82 -1.94 7.27 -2.36
#